data_AF-A0A4Y2IAK9-F1
#
_entry.id   AF-A0A4Y2IAK9-F1
#
_cell.length_a   1.000
_cell.length_b   1.000
_cell.length_c   1.000
_cell.angle_alpha   90.00
_cell.angle_beta   90.00
_cell.angle_gamma   90.00
#
_symmetry.space_group_name_H-M   'P 1'
#
loop_
_entity.id
_entity.type
_entity.pdbx_description
1 polymer ?
#
loop_
_entity_poly.entity_id
_entity_poly.type
_entity_poly.pdbx_seq_one_letter_code
_entity_poly.pdbx_strand_id
1 'polypeptide(L)'
;MAMDLTLLKTQRKSFRTSFTVCAKKIEDELIKEAPELKKLSILKSQISDKFSRLETCQAEITNLILKIEDSEQAYEEDFLSAEKYRNKYIELCSKSLKDSSTKDFSEKRKFKLPKIELKKFDGDAKDYLTFWSQFR
;
A
#
# COMPACT_ATOMS: atom_id res chain seq x y z
N MET A 1 13.96 25.12 -22.97
CA MET A 1 13.42 25.14 -21.60
C MET A 1 11.89 25.26 -21.57
N ALA A 2 11.27 26.30 -22.15
CA ALA A 2 9.80 26.46 -22.10
C ALA A 2 9.03 25.35 -22.87
N MET A 3 9.51 24.91 -24.04
CA MET A 3 8.86 23.82 -24.81
C MET A 3 8.93 22.46 -24.12
N ASP A 4 10.01 22.16 -23.39
CA ASP A 4 10.15 20.89 -22.67
C ASP A 4 9.21 20.83 -21.46
N LEU A 5 9.05 21.95 -20.75
CA LEU A 5 8.15 22.03 -19.60
C LEU A 5 6.67 21.91 -20.01
N THR A 6 6.26 22.52 -21.12
CA THR A 6 4.86 22.40 -21.61
C THR A 6 4.55 20.99 -22.09
N LEU A 7 5.51 20.34 -22.77
CA LEU A 7 5.40 18.94 -23.18
C LEU A 7 5.25 18.03 -21.94
N LEU A 8 6.12 18.17 -20.95
CA LEU A 8 6.06 17.38 -19.72
C LEU A 8 4.76 17.63 -18.94
N LYS A 9 4.29 18.87 -18.84
CA LYS A 9 2.99 19.18 -18.21
C LYS A 9 1.82 18.52 -18.96
N THR A 10 1.91 18.41 -20.28
CA THR A 10 0.92 17.68 -21.11
C THR A 10 0.98 16.18 -20.86
N GLN A 11 2.18 15.60 -20.82
CA GLN A 11 2.40 14.18 -20.50
C GLN A 11 1.90 13.85 -19.09
N ARG A 12 2.22 14.68 -18.10
CA ARG A 12 1.71 14.57 -16.73
C ARG A 12 0.19 14.54 -16.69
N LYS A 13 -0.50 15.37 -17.48
CA LYS A 13 -1.96 15.36 -17.58
C LYS A 13 -2.48 13.99 -18.05
N SER A 14 -1.83 13.40 -19.06
CA SER A 14 -2.15 12.04 -19.53
C SER A 14 -1.95 10.99 -18.42
N PHE A 15 -0.83 11.04 -17.70
CA PHE A 15 -0.56 10.14 -16.58
C PHE A 15 -1.55 10.30 -15.43
N ARG A 16 -1.90 11.54 -15.06
CA ARG A 16 -2.93 11.84 -14.04
C ARG A 16 -4.29 11.26 -14.44
N THR A 17 -4.68 11.37 -15.70
CA THR A 17 -5.92 10.74 -16.21
C THR A 17 -5.84 9.21 -16.10
N SER A 18 -4.76 8.59 -16.57
CA SER A 18 -4.59 7.14 -16.49
C SER A 18 -4.61 6.61 -15.05
N PHE A 19 -3.92 7.30 -14.14
CA PHE A 19 -3.93 7.03 -12.70
C PHE A 19 -5.35 7.12 -12.15
N THR A 20 -6.08 8.21 -12.43
CA THR A 20 -7.43 8.44 -11.91
C THR A 20 -8.40 7.37 -12.39
N VAL A 21 -8.31 6.95 -13.65
CA VAL A 21 -9.13 5.86 -14.20
C VAL A 21 -8.82 4.54 -13.48
N CYS A 22 -7.54 4.24 -13.24
CA CYS A 22 -7.15 3.02 -12.52
C CYS A 22 -7.58 3.06 -11.04
N ALA A 23 -7.45 4.21 -10.39
CA ALA A 23 -7.90 4.45 -9.02
C ALA A 23 -9.39 4.18 -8.87
N LYS A 24 -10.23 4.72 -9.76
CA LYS A 24 -11.67 4.45 -9.79
C LYS A 24 -11.98 2.95 -9.92
N LYS A 25 -11.30 2.24 -10.81
CA LYS A 25 -11.47 0.79 -10.96
C LYS A 25 -11.17 0.01 -9.68
N ILE A 26 -10.19 0.47 -8.88
CA ILE A 26 -9.90 -0.13 -7.57
C ILE A 26 -11.02 0.18 -6.59
N GLU A 27 -11.47 1.43 -6.52
CA GLU A 27 -12.58 1.84 -5.66
C GLU A 27 -13.87 1.06 -5.96
N ASP A 28 -14.21 0.95 -7.25
CA ASP A 28 -15.37 0.19 -7.73
C ASP A 28 -15.27 -1.30 -7.35
N GLU A 29 -14.07 -1.88 -7.40
CA GLU A 29 -13.85 -3.28 -7.02
C GLU A 29 -13.95 -3.48 -5.49
N LEU A 30 -13.49 -2.50 -4.71
CA LEU A 30 -13.54 -2.54 -3.24
C LEU A 30 -14.95 -2.35 -2.67
N ILE A 31 -15.87 -1.71 -3.42
CA ILE A 31 -17.26 -1.48 -2.99
C ILE A 31 -18.14 -2.74 -3.19
N LYS A 32 -17.70 -3.70 -4.00
CA LYS A 32 -18.47 -4.93 -4.27
C LYS A 32 -18.59 -5.79 -3.02
N GLU A 33 -19.75 -6.45 -2.86
CA GLU A 33 -20.01 -7.42 -1.78
C GLU A 33 -19.00 -8.57 -1.76
N ALA A 34 -18.49 -8.97 -2.93
CA ALA A 34 -17.45 -9.97 -3.09
C ALA A 34 -16.37 -9.47 -4.08
N PRO A 35 -15.30 -8.80 -3.59
CA PRO A 35 -14.21 -8.33 -4.43
C PRO A 35 -13.43 -9.48 -5.08
N GLU A 36 -13.14 -9.36 -6.38
CA GLU A 36 -12.32 -10.37 -7.06
C GLU A 36 -10.83 -10.15 -6.75
N LEU A 37 -10.28 -10.94 -5.81
CA LEU A 37 -8.90 -10.78 -5.32
C LEU A 37 -7.82 -10.78 -6.42
N LYS A 38 -7.96 -11.64 -7.44
CA LYS A 38 -7.02 -11.68 -8.58
C LYS A 38 -7.04 -10.37 -9.36
N LYS A 39 -8.23 -9.85 -9.64
CA LYS A 39 -8.40 -8.57 -10.33
C LYS A 39 -7.90 -7.40 -9.48
N LEU A 40 -8.17 -7.40 -8.18
CA LEU A 40 -7.65 -6.40 -7.24
C LEU A 40 -6.11 -6.39 -7.23
N SER A 41 -5.49 -7.58 -7.21
CA SER A 41 -4.02 -7.73 -7.27
C SER A 41 -3.44 -7.14 -8.57
N ILE A 42 -4.06 -7.43 -9.72
CA ILE A 42 -3.66 -6.86 -11.01
C ILE A 42 -3.79 -5.34 -11.00
N LEU A 43 -4.94 -4.82 -10.54
CA LEU A 43 -5.19 -3.38 -10.45
C LEU A 43 -4.18 -2.68 -9.52
N LYS A 44 -3.75 -3.34 -8.44
CA LYS A 44 -2.72 -2.85 -7.52
C LYS A 44 -1.36 -2.71 -8.20
N SER A 45 -0.94 -3.71 -8.98
CA SER A 45 0.28 -3.61 -9.78
C SER A 45 0.18 -2.49 -10.83
N GLN A 46 -0.98 -2.35 -11.48
CA GLN A 46 -1.20 -1.32 -12.48
C GLN A 46 -1.18 0.10 -11.90
N ILE A 47 -1.80 0.33 -10.74
CA ILE A 47 -1.78 1.66 -10.12
C ILE A 47 -0.38 2.03 -9.62
N SER A 48 0.40 1.04 -9.15
CA SER A 48 1.80 1.25 -8.75
C SER A 48 2.67 1.68 -9.93
N ASP A 49 2.64 0.96 -11.05
CA ASP A 49 3.36 1.35 -12.29
C ASP A 49 2.96 2.76 -12.78
N LYS A 50 1.65 3.04 -12.82
CA LYS A 50 1.14 4.36 -13.22
C LYS A 50 1.62 5.48 -12.30
N PHE A 51 1.63 5.23 -10.99
CA PHE A 51 2.10 6.19 -10.00
C PHE A 51 3.60 6.45 -10.14
N SER A 52 4.43 5.41 -10.35
CA SER A 52 5.87 5.57 -10.58
C SER A 52 6.19 6.41 -11.83
N ARG A 53 5.44 6.21 -12.93
CA ARG A 53 5.58 7.06 -14.13
C ARG A 53 5.17 8.50 -13.88
N LEU A 54 4.12 8.70 -13.10
CA LEU A 54 3.66 10.04 -12.70
C LEU A 54 4.69 10.75 -11.81
N GLU A 55 5.28 10.05 -10.84
CA GLU A 55 6.35 10.59 -9.98
C GLU A 55 7.61 10.96 -10.78
N THR A 56 8.00 10.12 -11.73
CA THR A 56 9.16 10.39 -12.60
C THR A 56 8.94 11.67 -13.40
N CYS A 57 7.79 11.79 -14.06
CA CYS A 57 7.42 12.99 -14.82
C CYS A 57 7.29 14.23 -13.91
N GLN A 58 6.79 14.06 -12.69
CA GLN A 58 6.70 15.13 -11.70
C GLN A 58 8.10 15.62 -11.28
N ALA A 59 9.05 14.73 -11.04
CA ALA A 59 10.42 15.10 -10.69
C ALA A 59 11.11 15.88 -11.82
N GLU A 60 10.90 15.48 -13.08
CA GLU A 60 11.41 16.21 -14.25
C GLU A 60 10.83 17.64 -14.34
N ILE A 61 9.52 17.79 -14.12
CA ILE A 61 8.85 19.10 -14.08
C ILE A 61 9.42 19.96 -12.96
N THR A 62 9.54 19.41 -11.76
CA THR A 62 10.11 20.11 -10.60
C THR A 62 11.54 20.58 -10.89
N ASN A 63 12.39 19.71 -11.45
CA ASN A 63 13.77 20.06 -11.83
C ASN A 63 13.84 21.17 -12.88
N LEU A 64 12.85 21.30 -13.76
CA LEU A 64 12.78 22.41 -14.72
C LEU A 64 12.26 23.69 -14.06
N ILE A 65 11.26 23.62 -13.18
CA ILE A 65 10.74 24.79 -12.45
C ILE A 65 11.85 25.42 -11.60
N LEU A 66 12.63 24.60 -10.88
CA LEU A 66 13.72 25.07 -10.03
C LEU A 66 14.87 25.76 -10.78
N LYS A 67 14.93 25.62 -12.11
CA LYS A 67 15.90 26.34 -12.97
C LYS A 67 15.39 27.71 -13.42
N ILE A 68 14.13 28.04 -13.15
CA ILE A 68 13.53 29.33 -13.47
C ILE A 68 13.76 30.28 -12.29
N GLU A 69 14.17 31.51 -12.58
CA GLU A 69 14.34 32.58 -11.61
C GLU A 69 12.96 33.01 -11.05
N ASP A 70 12.89 33.33 -9.75
CA ASP A 70 11.63 33.68 -9.05
C ASP A 70 10.52 32.61 -9.19
N SER A 71 10.89 31.33 -9.18
CA SER A 71 9.98 30.20 -9.40
C SER A 71 9.23 29.69 -8.16
N GLU A 72 9.42 30.30 -6.98
CA GLU A 72 8.88 29.80 -5.70
C GLU A 72 7.37 29.54 -5.74
N GLN A 73 6.59 30.52 -6.20
CA GLN A 73 5.13 30.37 -6.30
C GLN A 73 4.74 29.27 -7.28
N ALA A 74 5.41 29.21 -8.43
CA ALA A 74 5.13 28.20 -9.45
C ALA A 74 5.50 26.79 -8.98
N TYR A 75 6.55 26.66 -8.16
CA TYR A 75 6.94 25.41 -7.51
C TYR A 75 5.89 24.97 -6.49
N GLU A 76 5.47 25.87 -5.59
CA GLU A 76 4.53 25.57 -4.52
C GLU A 76 3.17 25.10 -5.08
N GLU A 77 2.63 25.82 -6.06
CA GLU A 77 1.37 25.44 -6.73
C GLU A 77 1.48 24.07 -7.41
N ASP A 78 2.62 23.78 -8.03
CA ASP A 78 2.86 22.51 -8.72
C ASP A 78 3.03 21.35 -7.73
N PHE A 79 3.73 21.59 -6.62
CA PHE A 79 3.94 20.65 -5.52
C PHE A 79 2.61 20.25 -4.87
N LEU A 80 1.80 21.23 -4.45
CA LEU A 80 0.47 20.98 -3.86
C LEU A 80 -0.45 20.21 -4.84
N SER A 81 -0.38 20.54 -6.13
CA SER A 81 -1.12 19.81 -7.17
C SER A 81 -0.71 18.33 -7.26
N ALA A 82 0.58 18.04 -7.11
CA ALA A 82 1.11 16.68 -7.13
C ALA A 82 0.76 15.88 -5.87
N GLU A 83 0.77 16.54 -4.71
CA GLU A 83 0.52 15.91 -3.41
C GLU A 83 -0.86 15.26 -3.33
N LYS A 84 -1.88 15.86 -3.97
CA LYS A 84 -3.21 15.25 -4.11
C LYS A 84 -3.18 13.82 -4.65
N TYR A 85 -2.33 13.55 -5.64
CA TYR A 85 -2.21 12.21 -6.25
C TYR A 85 -1.40 11.26 -5.38
N ARG A 86 -0.38 11.77 -4.66
CA ARG A 86 0.41 11.00 -3.69
C ARG A 86 -0.45 10.54 -2.52
N ASN A 87 -1.22 11.45 -1.94
CA ASN A 87 -2.19 11.15 -0.89
C ASN A 87 -3.22 10.11 -1.36
N LYS A 88 -3.73 10.26 -2.59
CA LYS A 88 -4.67 9.29 -3.16
C LYS A 88 -4.06 7.90 -3.33
N TYR A 89 -2.82 7.81 -3.79
CA TYR A 89 -2.11 6.54 -3.93
C TYR A 89 -1.89 5.86 -2.58
N ILE A 90 -1.46 6.60 -1.56
CA ILE A 90 -1.26 6.11 -0.20
C ILE A 90 -2.58 5.60 0.39
N GLU A 91 -3.66 6.36 0.21
CA GLU A 91 -5.00 5.97 0.65
C GLU A 91 -5.41 4.61 0.05
N LEU A 92 -5.27 4.43 -1.27
CA LEU A 92 -5.59 3.18 -1.96
C LEU A 92 -4.69 2.02 -1.54
N CYS A 93 -3.39 2.27 -1.33
CA CYS A 93 -2.46 1.27 -0.81
C CYS A 93 -2.89 0.80 0.58
N SER A 94 -3.29 1.72 1.46
CA SER A 94 -3.73 1.39 2.82
C SER A 94 -5.00 0.55 2.83
N LYS A 95 -5.97 0.87 1.96
CA LYS A 95 -7.25 0.15 1.83
C LYS A 95 -7.06 -1.25 1.27
N SER A 96 -6.22 -1.40 0.23
CA SER A 96 -5.94 -2.69 -0.42
C SER A 96 -4.93 -3.58 0.34
N LEU A 97 -4.21 -3.07 1.34
CA LEU A 97 -3.29 -3.86 2.17
C LEU A 97 -4.00 -4.58 3.33
N LYS A 98 -5.19 -4.12 3.74
CA LYS A 98 -5.98 -4.78 4.78
C LYS A 98 -6.36 -6.23 4.43
N ASP A 99 -6.46 -6.56 3.15
CA ASP A 99 -6.77 -7.94 2.72
C ASP A 99 -5.59 -8.92 2.86
N SER A 100 -4.37 -8.44 3.14
CA SER A 100 -3.16 -9.29 3.20
C SER A 100 -2.60 -9.54 4.61
N SER A 101 -2.92 -8.69 5.59
CA SER A 101 -2.40 -8.82 6.97
C SER A 101 -3.44 -9.23 8.01
N THR A 102 -4.71 -9.28 7.62
CA THR A 102 -5.74 -9.99 8.38
C THR A 102 -6.26 -11.10 7.49
N LYS A 103 -5.47 -12.18 7.38
CA LYS A 103 -6.10 -13.48 7.62
C LYS A 103 -6.69 -13.37 9.00
N ASP A 104 -7.94 -12.92 9.01
CA ASP A 104 -8.83 -12.99 10.12
C ASP A 104 -8.80 -14.44 10.61
N PHE A 105 -7.93 -14.70 11.59
CA PHE A 105 -8.16 -15.72 12.60
C PHE A 105 -9.37 -15.34 13.48
N SER A 106 -10.28 -14.50 12.97
CA SER A 106 -11.55 -14.12 13.61
C SER A 106 -12.60 -15.23 13.51
N GLU A 107 -12.34 -16.29 12.73
CA GLU A 107 -12.82 -17.61 13.10
C GLU A 107 -12.20 -17.96 14.45
N LYS A 108 -12.93 -17.63 15.53
CA LYS A 108 -12.75 -18.15 16.88
C LYS A 108 -12.93 -19.67 16.84
N ARG A 109 -12.03 -20.39 16.17
CA ARG A 109 -11.94 -21.84 16.23
C ARG A 109 -11.61 -22.14 17.68
N LYS A 110 -12.62 -22.65 18.39
CA LYS A 110 -12.47 -23.17 19.74
C LYS A 110 -11.67 -24.45 19.63
N PHE A 111 -10.34 -24.33 19.67
CA PHE A 111 -9.49 -25.49 19.83
C PHE A 111 -9.70 -26.02 21.25
N LYS A 112 -10.15 -27.27 21.38
CA LYS A 112 -10.13 -27.97 22.66
C LYS A 112 -8.65 -28.26 22.96
N LEU A 113 -8.03 -27.43 23.80
CA LEU A 113 -6.70 -27.72 24.31
C LEU A 113 -6.80 -28.91 25.26
N PRO A 114 -5.89 -29.90 25.16
CA PRO A 114 -5.72 -30.90 26.20
C PRO A 114 -5.49 -30.17 27.54
N LYS A 115 -6.09 -30.68 28.62
CA LYS A 115 -5.78 -30.16 29.96
C LYS A 115 -4.32 -30.50 30.26
N ILE A 116 -3.46 -29.48 30.26
CA ILE A 116 -2.08 -29.62 30.70
C ILE A 116 -2.10 -29.48 32.23
N GLU A 117 -1.98 -30.61 32.92
CA GLU A 117 -1.78 -30.62 34.36
C GLU A 117 -0.29 -30.48 34.64
N LEU A 118 0.13 -29.26 35.01
CA LEU A 118 1.50 -29.03 35.47
C LEU A 118 1.69 -29.77 36.79
N LYS A 119 2.57 -30.77 36.81
CA LYS A 119 2.98 -31.44 38.04
C LYS A 119 3.58 -30.39 38.98
N LYS A 120 3.14 -30.38 40.24
CA LYS A 120 3.71 -29.49 41.29
C LYS A 120 5.17 -29.88 41.51
N PHE A 121 6.04 -28.88 41.60
CA PHE A 121 7.48 -29.08 41.76
C PHE A 121 7.77 -29.71 43.12
N ASP A 122 8.29 -30.93 43.10
CA ASP A 122 8.65 -31.73 44.27
C ASP A 122 10.16 -31.66 44.61
N GLY A 123 10.93 -30.86 43.85
CA GLY A 123 12.35 -30.63 44.08
C GLY A 123 13.28 -31.35 43.10
N ASP A 124 12.76 -32.31 42.31
CA ASP A 124 13.56 -33.00 41.28
C ASP A 124 13.25 -32.45 39.88
N ALA A 125 14.24 -31.79 39.29
CA ALA A 125 14.12 -31.24 37.94
C ALA A 125 14.00 -32.33 36.85
N LYS A 126 14.38 -33.59 37.14
CA LYS A 126 14.27 -34.70 36.18
C LYS A 126 12.82 -35.06 35.86
N ASP A 127 11.91 -34.83 36.80
CA ASP A 127 10.49 -35.12 36.63
C ASP A 127 9.82 -34.25 35.55
N TYR A 128 10.45 -33.13 35.19
CA TYR A 128 10.00 -32.24 34.12
C TYR A 128 10.51 -32.64 32.74
N LEU A 129 11.49 -33.54 32.63
CA LEU A 129 11.99 -34.00 31.33
C LEU A 129 10.89 -34.72 30.54
N THR A 130 10.08 -35.53 31.22
CA THR A 130 8.92 -36.20 30.63
C THR A 130 7.89 -35.21 30.12
N PHE A 131 7.68 -34.09 30.83
CA PHE A 131 6.82 -32.99 30.37
C PHE A 131 7.38 -32.33 29.11
N TRP A 132 8.68 -31.99 29.08
CA TRP A 132 9.31 -31.36 27.91
C TRP A 132 9.36 -32.25 26.66
N SER A 133 9.37 -33.57 26.82
CA SER A 133 9.33 -34.52 25.71
C SER A 133 8.02 -34.50 24.89
N GLN A 134 6.96 -33.87 25.41
CA GLN A 134 5.64 -33.81 24.76
C GLN A 134 5.57 -32.78 23.62
N PHE A 135 6.51 -31.83 23.55
CA PHE A 135 6.50 -30.71 22.59
C PHE A 135 7.39 -30.93 21.36
N ARG A 136 7.57 -32.19 20.95
CA ARG A 136 8.44 -32.56 19.82
C ARG A 136 7.79 -32.33 18.46
#